data_AF-A0A946UZ85-F1
#
_entry.id   AF-A0A946UZ85-F1
#
_cell.length_a   1.000
_cell.length_b   1.000
_cell.length_c   1.000
_cell.angle_alpha   90.00
_cell.angle_beta   90.00
_cell.angle_gamma   90.00
#
_symmetry.space_group_name_H-M   'P 1'
#
loop_
_entity.id
_entity.type
_entity.pdbx_description
1 polymer ?
#
loop_
_entity_poly.entity_id
_entity_poly.type
_entity_poly.pdbx_seq_one_letter_code
_entity_poly.pdbx_strand_id
1 'polypeptide(L)' 'QNIALGTVRTPHGKPGSTVWVEIFYQREMHWNRKMAKATVVDKPFWSPPRRGATPPGAY' A
#
# COMPACT_ATOMS: atom_id res chain seq x y z
N GLN A 1 -1.80 -7.86 -5.75
CA GLN A 1 -2.26 -6.52 -5.32
C GLN A 1 -1.05 -5.62 -5.19
N ASN A 2 -1.17 -4.34 -5.53
CA ASN A 2 -0.07 -3.40 -5.43
C ASN A 2 -0.19 -2.62 -4.12
N ILE A 3 0.93 -2.50 -3.40
CA ILE A 3 1.01 -1.83 -2.10
C ILE A 3 2.09 -0.76 -2.22
N ALA A 4 1.82 0.42 -1.68
CA ALA A 4 2.76 1.51 -1.62
C ALA A 4 2.66 2.21 -0.25
N LEU A 5 3.78 2.77 0.20
CA LEU A 5 3.82 3.66 1.35
C LEU A 5 3.93 5.09 0.83
N GLY A 6 3.19 6.01 1.42
CA GLY A 6 3.20 7.41 1.03
C GLY A 6 2.70 8.30 2.16
N THR A 7 3.21 9.52 2.21
CA THR A 7 2.81 10.53 3.20
C THR A 7 1.88 11.54 2.54
N VAL A 8 0.73 11.80 3.16
CA VAL A 8 -0.28 12.75 2.67
C VAL A 8 -0.61 13.73 3.77
N ARG A 9 -0.91 14.99 3.41
CA ARG A 9 -1.36 16.00 4.37
C ARG A 9 -2.77 15.69 4.88
N THR A 10 -2.97 15.73 6.19
CA THR A 10 -4.30 15.67 6.81
C THR A 10 -5.13 16.89 6.36
N PRO A 11 -6.42 16.72 5.99
CA PRO A 11 -7.28 15.54 6.22
C PRO A 11 -7.34 14.51 5.08
N HIS A 12 -6.56 14.64 4.01
CA HIS A 12 -6.72 13.82 2.80
C HIS A 12 -6.22 12.37 2.94
N GLY A 13 -5.43 12.07 3.97
CA GLY A 13 -4.86 10.74 4.25
C GLY A 13 -5.58 9.92 5.32
N LYS A 14 -6.86 10.19 5.62
CA LYS A 14 -7.61 9.41 6.62
C LYS A 14 -7.85 7.97 6.13
N PRO A 15 -7.76 6.95 7.00
CA PRO A 15 -8.12 5.58 6.63
C PRO A 15 -9.53 5.50 6.02
N GLY A 16 -9.66 4.75 4.92
CA GLY A 16 -10.89 4.66 4.14
C GLY A 16 -11.06 5.77 3.09
N SER A 17 -10.20 6.80 3.07
CA SER A 17 -10.21 7.78 1.99
C SER A 17 -9.69 7.16 0.68
N THR A 18 -10.15 7.72 -0.43
CA THR A 18 -9.60 7.42 -1.74
C THR A 18 -8.68 8.55 -2.19
N VAL A 19 -7.50 8.19 -2.67
CA VAL A 19 -6.55 9.11 -3.30
C VAL A 19 -6.28 8.69 -4.75
N TRP A 20 -6.02 9.67 -5.61
CA TRP A 20 -5.46 9.42 -6.93
C TRP A 20 -3.94 9.48 -6.83
N VAL A 21 -3.27 8.43 -7.31
CA VAL A 21 -1.82 8.31 -7.30
C VAL A 21 -1.34 8.29 -8.73
N GLU A 22 -0.36 9.14 -9.01
CA GLU A 22 0.38 9.11 -10.25
C GLU A 22 1.60 8.21 -10.10
N ILE A 23 1.62 7.12 -10.87
CA ILE A 23 2.67 6.10 -10.81
C ILE A 23 3.54 6.27 -12.05
N PHE A 24 4.81 6.61 -11.83
CA PHE A 24 5.85 6.55 -12.85
C PHE A 24 6.58 5.22 -12.73
N TYR A 25 6.66 4.47 -13.82
CA TYR A 25 7.39 3.20 -13.87
C TYR A 25 8.12 3.06 -15.19
N GLN A 26 9.28 2.42 -15.15
CA GLN A 26 10.07 2.16 -16.34
C GLN A 26 9.79 0.75 -16.85
N ARG A 27 9.54 0.61 -18.15
CA ARG A 27 9.40 -0.68 -18.83
C ARG A 27 10.08 -0.58 -20.19
N GLU A 28 10.93 -1.56 -20.52
CA GLU A 28 11.63 -1.61 -21.81
C GLU A 28 12.34 -0.30 -22.14
N MET A 29 13.03 0.29 -21.15
CA MET A 29 13.74 1.58 -21.23
C MET A 29 12.84 2.82 -21.49
N HIS A 30 11.52 2.66 -21.51
CA HIS A 30 10.56 3.75 -21.64
C HIS A 30 9.90 4.09 -20.30
N TRP A 31 9.83 5.38 -20.01
CA TRP A 31 9.08 5.90 -18.87
C TRP A 31 7.59 5.89 -19.18
N ASN A 32 6.81 5.26 -18.30
CA ASN A 32 5.37 5.19 -18.39
C ASN A 32 4.74 5.87 -17.19
N ARG A 33 3.57 6.48 -17.41
CA ARG A 33 2.79 7.20 -16.40
C ARG A 33 1.41 6.60 -16.30
N LYS A 34 0.97 6.28 -15.08
CA LYS A 34 -0.36 5.72 -14.84
C LYS A 34 -1.03 6.43 -13.66
N MET A 35 -2.23 6.95 -13.88
CA MET A 35 -3.10 7.40 -12.80
C MET A 35 -3.86 6.19 -12.25
N ALA A 36 -3.78 5.97 -10.95
CA ALA A 36 -4.47 4.87 -10.27
C ALA A 36 -5.23 5.38 -9.05
N LYS A 37 -6.44 4.86 -8.86
CA LYS A 37 -7.24 5.09 -7.66
C LYS A 37 -6.74 4.16 -6.55
N ALA A 38 -6.31 4.71 -5.42
CA ALA A 38 -5.82 3.96 -4.27
C ALA A 38 -6.68 4.25 -3.02
N THR A 39 -6.77 3.27 -2.13
CA THR A 39 -7.50 3.40 -0.86
C THR A 39 -6.49 3.47 0.28
N VAL A 40 -6.64 4.43 1.18
CA VAL A 40 -5.79 4.52 2.37
C VAL A 40 -6.24 3.48 3.38
N VAL A 41 -5.32 2.61 3.79
CA VAL A 41 -5.59 1.50 4.73
C VAL A 41 -4.68 1.66 5.94
N ASP A 42 -5.26 1.57 7.12
CA ASP A 42 -4.55 1.63 8.41
C ASP A 42 -3.97 0.26 8.83
N LYS A 43 -4.59 -0.82 8.35
CA LYS A 43 -4.20 -2.18 8.69
C LYS A 43 -2.97 -2.65 7.90
N PRO A 44 -2.12 -3.49 8.51
CA PRO A 44 -0.98 -4.08 7.81
C PRO A 44 -1.44 -4.99 6.68
N PHE A 45 -0.80 -4.86 5.51
CA PHE A 45 -1.13 -5.63 4.30
C PHE A 45 -0.85 -7.14 4.42
N TRP A 46 0.05 -7.51 5.32
CA TRP A 46 0.38 -8.90 5.64
C TRP A 46 0.18 -9.07 7.14
N SER A 47 -0.59 -10.08 7.55
CA SER A 47 -0.85 -10.39 8.96
C SER A 47 -1.00 -11.90 9.15
N PRO A 48 0.12 -12.66 9.15
CA PRO A 48 0.06 -14.10 9.27
C PRO A 48 -0.39 -14.50 10.68
N PRO A 49 -1.13 -15.62 10.85
CA PRO A 49 -1.64 -16.06 12.16
C PRO A 49 -0.56 -16.23 13.24
N ARG A 50 0.66 -16.60 12.83
CA ARG A 50 1.82 -16.74 13.72
C ARG A 50 2.33 -15.43 14.33
N ARG A 51 1.92 -14.25 13.82
CA ARG A 51 2.44 -12.95 14.27
C ARG A 51 2.23 -12.70 15.77
N GLY A 52 1.08 -13.13 16.31
CA GLY A 52 0.72 -12.95 17.72
C GLY A 52 0.74 -14.25 18.53
N ALA A 53 1.26 -15.34 17.98
CA ALA A 53 1.27 -16.64 18.65
C ALA A 53 2.47 -16.74 19.59
N THR A 54 2.21 -17.16 20.83
CA THR A 54 3.24 -17.47 21.82
C THR A 54 2.97 -18.88 22.36
N PRO A 55 3.80 -19.89 22.04
CA PRO A 55 4.98 -19.86 21.17
C PRO A 55 4.63 -19.69 19.67
N PRO A 56 5.56 -19.17 18.85
CA PRO A 56 5.36 -19.06 17.41
C PRO A 56 5.28 -20.44 16.74
N GLY A 57 4.32 -20.62 15.83
CA GLY A 57 4.16 -21.86 15.05
C GLY A 57 5.26 -22.07 13.99
N ALA A 58 5.29 -23.25 13.37
CA ALA A 58 6.23 -23.61 12.31
C ALA A 58 6.13 -22.68 11.06
N TYR A 59 7.23 -22.57 10.31
CA TYR A 59 7.41 -21.64 9.18
C TYR A 59 6.50 -21.94 7.99
#